data_AF-A0A0F9Q1J4-F1
#
_entry.id   AF-A0A0F9Q1J4-F1
#
_cell.length_a   1.000
_cell.length_b   1.000
_cell.length_c   1.000
_cell.angle_alpha   90.00
_cell.angle_beta   90.00
_cell.angle_gamma   90.00
#
_symmetry.space_group_name_H-M   'P 1'
#
loop_
_entity.id
_entity.type
_entity.pdbx_description
1 polymer ?
#
loop_
_entity_poly.entity_id
_entity_poly.type
_entity_poly.pdbx_seq_one_letter_code
_entity_poly.pdbx_strand_id
1 'polypeptide(L)'
;MEYRPRLEQAQLLDAAWDHVQSVSYQVSARWLFYRLLQDGWLSAKSDYKRLISLLSKARKSFYKAWRPDTLADDTRAVDGAGQGYRDLDEWLEAVASGQVFSYVDRWQEQNYYVLVCFEAKAMAAQFDFYLPSWMPRVAFGGDVSIPAKWKIAKLLGWASDRYGLPTRLIYFGDLDPKGLLIPESARTDIETWLPSHVDFEYERAGLNEGDQDAYDIAENPERPGTYQWEALDDDTAGRLISGAVESYLDIEAGERCEAEDARRMTAFREWWTEHKPSAADLGL
;
A
#
# COMPACT_ATOMS: atom_id res chain seq x y z
N MET A 1 -4.90 -20.25 14.86
CA MET A 1 -6.07 -21.00 15.38
C MET A 1 -7.18 -20.91 14.34
N GLU A 2 -7.73 -22.03 13.89
CA GLU A 2 -8.77 -22.08 12.86
C GLU A 2 -10.04 -21.33 13.35
N TYR A 3 -10.53 -20.37 12.57
CA TYR A 3 -11.73 -19.60 12.94
C TYR A 3 -12.99 -20.46 12.79
N ARG A 4 -13.74 -20.61 13.89
CA ARG A 4 -14.97 -21.40 13.97
C ARG A 4 -16.15 -20.50 14.35
N PRO A 5 -16.84 -19.87 13.36
CA PRO A 5 -18.03 -19.08 13.64
C PRO A 5 -19.15 -19.93 14.23
N ARG A 6 -20.07 -19.29 14.97
CA ARG A 6 -21.31 -19.95 15.41
C ARG A 6 -22.15 -20.35 14.20
N LEU A 7 -23.06 -21.32 14.35
CA LEU A 7 -23.87 -21.84 13.23
C LEU A 7 -24.56 -20.72 12.43
N GLU A 8 -25.27 -19.81 13.09
CA GLU A 8 -25.95 -18.68 12.44
C GLU A 8 -24.97 -17.74 11.71
N GLN A 9 -23.77 -17.55 12.28
CA GLN A 9 -22.73 -16.73 11.67
C GLN A 9 -22.13 -17.41 10.44
N ALA A 10 -21.94 -18.74 10.49
CA ALA A 10 -21.49 -19.53 9.35
C ALA A 10 -22.50 -19.47 8.20
N GLN A 11 -23.80 -19.63 8.50
CA GLN A 11 -24.88 -19.51 7.51
C GLN A 11 -24.91 -18.12 6.86
N LEU A 12 -24.78 -17.06 7.65
CA LEU A 12 -24.70 -15.69 7.13
C LEU A 12 -23.46 -15.48 6.24
N LEU A 13 -22.31 -16.03 6.62
CA LEU A 13 -21.08 -15.99 5.82
C LEU A 13 -21.21 -16.78 4.52
N ASP A 14 -21.93 -17.90 4.52
CA ASP A 14 -22.19 -18.72 3.34
C ASP A 14 -23.10 -17.98 2.36
N ALA A 15 -24.20 -17.39 2.84
CA ALA A 15 -25.06 -16.54 2.02
C ALA A 15 -24.30 -15.33 1.45
N ALA A 16 -23.43 -14.71 2.25
CA ALA A 16 -22.57 -13.63 1.77
C ALA A 16 -21.61 -14.10 0.68
N TRP A 17 -21.03 -15.29 0.84
CA TRP A 17 -20.11 -15.88 -0.12
C TRP A 17 -20.79 -16.22 -1.45
N ASP A 18 -22.02 -16.76 -1.41
CA ASP A 18 -22.82 -17.04 -2.60
C ASP A 18 -23.03 -15.78 -3.44
N HIS A 19 -23.30 -14.64 -2.80
CA HIS A 19 -23.38 -13.35 -3.50
C HIS A 19 -22.05 -12.93 -4.12
N VAL A 20 -20.93 -13.09 -3.41
CA VAL A 20 -19.60 -12.80 -3.97
C VAL A 20 -19.33 -13.65 -5.22
N GLN A 21 -19.67 -14.94 -5.18
CA GLN A 21 -19.46 -15.86 -6.31
C GLN A 21 -20.46 -15.67 -7.45
N SER A 22 -21.62 -15.06 -7.18
CA SER A 22 -22.67 -14.83 -8.19
C SER A 22 -22.32 -13.76 -9.22
N VAL A 23 -21.25 -13.00 -9.00
CA VAL A 23 -20.81 -11.91 -9.89
C VAL A 23 -19.36 -12.11 -10.31
N SER A 24 -19.00 -11.59 -11.49
CA SER A 24 -17.64 -11.69 -12.05
C SER A 24 -16.70 -10.56 -11.60
N TYR A 25 -17.19 -9.64 -10.76
CA TYR A 25 -16.44 -8.47 -10.29
C TYR A 25 -16.35 -8.46 -8.77
N GLN A 26 -15.33 -7.76 -8.25
CA GLN A 26 -15.16 -7.61 -6.81
C GLN A 26 -16.23 -6.67 -6.23
N VAL A 27 -16.81 -7.05 -5.09
CA VAL A 27 -17.88 -6.28 -4.43
C VAL A 27 -17.41 -5.69 -3.12
N SER A 28 -17.98 -4.55 -2.72
CA SER A 28 -17.69 -3.95 -1.42
C SER A 28 -18.56 -4.54 -0.31
N ALA A 29 -18.14 -4.40 0.94
CA ALA A 29 -18.92 -4.85 2.09
C ALA A 29 -20.28 -4.14 2.19
N ARG A 30 -20.37 -2.91 1.69
CA ARG A 30 -21.64 -2.16 1.61
C ARG A 30 -22.59 -2.77 0.59
N TRP A 31 -22.09 -3.18 -0.57
CA TRP A 31 -22.89 -3.88 -1.57
C TRP A 31 -23.45 -5.18 -0.99
N LEU A 32 -22.60 -5.99 -0.35
CA LEU A 32 -23.03 -7.23 0.31
C LEU A 32 -24.07 -7.00 1.39
N PHE A 33 -23.91 -5.97 2.21
CA PHE A 33 -24.90 -5.62 3.21
C PHE A 33 -26.29 -5.42 2.61
N TYR A 34 -26.42 -4.68 1.51
CA TYR A 34 -27.71 -4.43 0.89
C TYR A 34 -28.29 -5.68 0.23
N ARG A 35 -27.45 -6.55 -0.36
CA ARG A 35 -27.90 -7.85 -0.89
C ARG A 35 -28.47 -8.75 0.21
N LEU A 36 -27.73 -8.89 1.32
CA LEU A 36 -28.16 -9.68 2.47
C LEU A 36 -29.39 -9.09 3.17
N LEU A 37 -29.54 -7.76 3.19
CA LEU A 37 -30.74 -7.09 3.68
C LEU A 37 -31.95 -7.39 2.80
N GLN A 38 -31.77 -7.36 1.47
CA GLN A 38 -32.84 -7.67 0.52
C GLN A 38 -33.30 -9.13 0.61
N ASP A 39 -32.36 -10.05 0.84
CA ASP A 39 -32.63 -11.48 0.96
C ASP A 39 -33.15 -11.89 2.36
N GLY A 40 -33.33 -10.93 3.27
CA GLY A 40 -33.90 -11.15 4.60
C GLY A 40 -32.94 -11.74 5.64
N TRP A 41 -31.65 -11.87 5.30
CA TRP A 41 -30.60 -12.30 6.24
C TRP A 41 -30.28 -11.24 7.29
N LEU A 42 -30.44 -9.98 6.92
CA LEU A 42 -30.29 -8.82 7.80
C LEU A 42 -31.61 -8.05 7.84
N SER A 43 -31.80 -7.27 8.90
CA SER A 43 -33.08 -6.60 9.17
C SER A 43 -32.99 -5.08 9.15
N ALA A 44 -31.83 -4.54 9.53
CA ALA A 44 -31.67 -3.10 9.72
C ALA A 44 -30.24 -2.64 9.47
N LYS A 45 -30.09 -1.32 9.32
CA LYS A 45 -28.77 -0.66 9.21
C LYS A 45 -27.87 -0.93 10.42
N SER A 46 -28.43 -1.13 11.61
CA SER A 46 -27.69 -1.50 12.81
C SER A 46 -26.93 -2.83 12.67
N ASP A 47 -27.42 -3.74 11.82
CA ASP A 47 -26.75 -5.02 11.55
C ASP A 47 -25.43 -4.86 10.78
N TYR A 48 -25.22 -3.70 10.13
CA TYR A 48 -24.02 -3.46 9.33
C TYR A 48 -22.73 -3.62 10.15
N LYS A 49 -22.69 -3.07 11.36
CA LYS A 49 -21.50 -3.18 12.23
C LYS A 49 -21.19 -4.64 12.60
N ARG A 50 -22.24 -5.43 12.84
CA ARG A 50 -22.14 -6.87 13.11
C ARG A 50 -21.62 -7.62 11.89
N LEU A 51 -22.16 -7.33 10.71
CA LEU A 51 -21.70 -7.92 9.45
C LEU A 51 -20.22 -7.60 9.20
N ILE A 52 -19.80 -6.34 9.33
CA ILE A 52 -18.41 -5.94 9.13
C ILE A 52 -17.46 -6.67 10.08
N SER A 53 -17.82 -6.79 11.36
CA SER A 53 -17.00 -7.55 12.32
C SER A 53 -16.86 -9.02 11.91
N LEU A 54 -17.95 -9.63 11.43
CA LEU A 54 -17.98 -11.02 10.99
C LEU A 54 -17.15 -11.24 9.72
N LEU A 55 -17.35 -10.42 8.69
CA LEU A 55 -16.59 -10.45 7.43
C LEU A 55 -15.10 -10.24 7.69
N SER A 56 -14.73 -9.29 8.55
CA SER A 56 -13.33 -9.05 8.92
C SER A 56 -12.70 -10.31 9.53
N LYS A 57 -13.36 -10.96 10.50
CA LYS A 57 -12.85 -12.21 11.09
C LYS A 57 -12.69 -13.31 10.05
N ALA A 58 -13.69 -13.52 9.20
CA ALA A 58 -13.64 -14.52 8.14
C ALA A 58 -12.47 -14.29 7.17
N ARG A 59 -12.28 -13.05 6.70
CA ARG A 59 -11.21 -12.67 5.77
C ARG A 59 -9.82 -12.80 6.38
N LYS A 60 -9.63 -12.33 7.62
CA LYS A 60 -8.33 -12.37 8.29
C LYS A 60 -7.87 -13.79 8.61
N SER A 61 -8.81 -14.72 8.80
CA SER A 61 -8.56 -16.10 9.22
C SER A 61 -8.63 -17.12 8.09
N PHE A 62 -8.78 -16.67 6.85
CA PHE A 62 -8.97 -17.53 5.68
C PHE A 62 -10.11 -18.54 5.86
N TYR A 63 -11.23 -18.10 6.46
CA TYR A 63 -12.37 -18.98 6.67
C TYR A 63 -12.91 -19.49 5.33
N LYS A 64 -12.83 -20.81 5.09
CA LYS A 64 -13.12 -21.41 3.78
C LYS A 64 -12.29 -20.73 2.68
N ALA A 65 -12.94 -20.08 1.72
CA ALA A 65 -12.30 -19.38 0.61
C ALA A 65 -12.27 -17.85 0.80
N TRP A 66 -12.73 -17.34 1.94
CA TRP A 66 -12.59 -15.92 2.27
C TRP A 66 -11.10 -15.58 2.36
N ARG A 67 -10.71 -14.48 1.73
CA ARG A 67 -9.34 -13.96 1.71
C ARG A 67 -9.34 -12.49 2.12
N PRO A 68 -8.19 -11.96 2.57
CA PRO A 68 -8.06 -10.54 2.85
C PRO A 68 -8.46 -9.63 1.68
N ASP A 69 -8.34 -10.06 0.43
CA ASP A 69 -8.76 -9.33 -0.77
C ASP A 69 -10.11 -9.77 -1.36
N THR A 70 -10.95 -10.55 -0.66
CA THR A 70 -12.27 -10.93 -1.19
C THR A 70 -13.19 -9.73 -1.48
N LEU A 71 -13.11 -8.67 -0.67
CA LEU A 71 -13.98 -7.49 -0.81
C LEU A 71 -13.17 -6.26 -1.17
N ALA A 72 -13.74 -5.45 -2.05
CA ALA A 72 -13.18 -4.16 -2.44
C ALA A 72 -13.30 -3.15 -1.30
N ASP A 73 -12.29 -2.30 -1.18
CA ASP A 73 -12.41 -1.05 -0.44
C ASP A 73 -12.84 0.04 -1.41
N ASP A 74 -14.00 0.64 -1.18
CA ASP A 74 -14.47 1.80 -1.94
C ASP A 74 -13.64 3.03 -1.55
N THR A 75 -12.39 3.12 -2.02
CA THR A 75 -11.70 4.40 -2.11
C THR A 75 -12.11 5.08 -3.42
N ARG A 76 -12.31 6.39 -3.36
CA ARG A 76 -12.68 7.21 -4.52
C ARG A 76 -11.46 7.35 -5.44
N ALA A 77 -11.10 6.30 -6.15
CA ALA A 77 -10.21 6.41 -7.30
C ALA A 77 -11.07 6.91 -8.47
N VAL A 78 -10.66 8.01 -9.09
CA VAL A 78 -11.16 8.34 -10.43
C VAL A 78 -10.36 7.46 -11.36
N ASP A 79 -10.97 6.39 -11.84
CA ASP A 79 -10.35 5.58 -12.87
C ASP A 79 -10.20 6.43 -14.13
N GLY A 80 -8.97 6.54 -14.64
CA GLY A 80 -8.67 7.13 -15.96
C GLY A 80 -9.18 6.28 -17.13
N ALA A 81 -10.33 5.61 -16.96
CA ALA A 81 -10.92 4.74 -17.96
C ALA A 81 -11.17 5.53 -19.25
N GLY A 82 -10.63 5.01 -20.37
CA GLY A 82 -10.70 5.67 -21.67
C GLY A 82 -9.44 6.44 -22.07
N GLN A 83 -8.40 6.46 -21.23
CA GLN A 83 -7.05 6.88 -21.66
C GLN A 83 -6.37 5.71 -22.37
N GLY A 84 -6.24 5.80 -23.69
CA GLY A 84 -5.53 4.84 -24.53
C GLY A 84 -5.03 5.54 -25.78
N TYR A 85 -4.18 4.85 -26.53
CA TYR A 85 -3.67 5.35 -27.81
C TYR A 85 -4.72 5.11 -28.90
N ARG A 86 -4.90 6.08 -29.79
CA ARG A 86 -5.88 6.06 -30.88
C ARG A 86 -5.57 4.97 -31.91
N ASP A 87 -4.29 4.72 -32.12
CA ASP A 87 -3.78 3.74 -33.06
C ASP A 87 -2.38 3.25 -32.62
N LEU A 88 -1.84 2.31 -33.40
CA LEU A 88 -0.55 1.70 -33.16
C LEU A 88 0.59 2.70 -33.28
N ASP A 89 0.47 3.69 -34.17
CA ASP A 89 1.51 4.70 -34.38
C ASP A 89 1.61 5.63 -33.16
N GLU A 90 0.49 6.08 -32.60
CA GLU A 90 0.48 6.87 -31.37
C GLU A 90 1.04 6.09 -30.17
N TRP A 91 0.78 4.77 -30.11
CA TRP A 91 1.40 3.89 -29.10
C TRP A 91 2.92 3.75 -29.33
N LEU A 92 3.37 3.57 -30.57
CA LEU A 92 4.79 3.48 -30.93
C LEU A 92 5.52 4.80 -30.66
N GLU A 93 4.89 5.94 -30.91
CA GLU A 93 5.42 7.26 -30.55
C GLU A 93 5.48 7.47 -29.03
N ALA A 94 4.50 6.97 -28.30
CA ALA A 94 4.53 6.93 -26.84
C ALA A 94 5.67 6.08 -26.29
N VAL A 95 5.88 4.89 -26.87
CA VAL A 95 7.03 4.02 -26.58
C VAL A 95 8.33 4.79 -26.81
N ALA A 96 8.47 5.42 -27.98
CA ALA A 96 9.65 6.18 -28.38
C ALA A 96 9.92 7.41 -27.50
N SER A 97 8.87 8.12 -27.09
CA SER A 97 8.97 9.32 -26.24
C SER A 97 9.27 9.00 -24.78
N GLY A 98 9.35 7.70 -24.41
CA GLY A 98 9.80 7.23 -23.11
C GLY A 98 8.68 6.78 -22.18
N GLN A 99 7.50 6.41 -22.71
CA GLN A 99 6.45 5.76 -21.93
C GLN A 99 6.66 4.24 -21.79
N VAL A 100 7.67 3.66 -22.44
CA VAL A 100 8.15 2.29 -22.16
C VAL A 100 9.40 2.36 -21.30
N PHE A 101 9.26 1.88 -20.06
CA PHE A 101 10.28 2.02 -19.04
C PHE A 101 11.23 0.82 -19.03
N SER A 102 12.54 1.09 -19.15
CA SER A 102 13.59 0.18 -18.71
C SER A 102 14.12 0.72 -17.39
N TYR A 103 13.44 0.42 -16.28
CA TYR A 103 13.99 0.72 -14.96
C TYR A 103 15.00 -0.37 -14.57
N VAL A 104 16.22 0.05 -14.26
CA VAL A 104 17.16 -0.74 -13.50
C VAL A 104 16.53 -1.00 -12.14
N ASP A 105 16.61 -2.27 -11.74
CA ASP A 105 16.09 -2.74 -10.47
C ASP A 105 16.95 -2.19 -9.33
N ARG A 106 16.49 -1.08 -8.74
CA ARG A 106 17.22 -0.31 -7.72
C ARG A 106 17.47 -1.08 -6.43
N TRP A 107 16.73 -2.17 -6.20
CA TRP A 107 16.89 -3.01 -5.01
C TRP A 107 18.04 -4.03 -5.13
N GLN A 108 18.60 -4.26 -6.32
CA GLN A 108 19.68 -5.24 -6.51
C GLN A 108 20.97 -4.87 -5.80
N GLU A 109 21.24 -3.57 -5.65
CA GLU A 109 22.43 -3.06 -4.98
C GLU A 109 22.16 -2.67 -3.51
N GLN A 110 20.94 -2.86 -3.02
CA GLN A 110 20.56 -2.47 -1.65
C GLN A 110 20.88 -3.59 -0.66
N ASN A 111 21.17 -3.19 0.59
CA ASN A 111 21.37 -4.13 1.68
C ASN A 111 20.07 -4.49 2.41
N TYR A 112 19.02 -3.67 2.24
CA TYR A 112 17.71 -3.84 2.85
C TYR A 112 16.62 -3.59 1.81
N TYR A 113 15.48 -4.24 1.99
CA TYR A 113 14.24 -3.83 1.33
C TYR A 113 13.41 -2.99 2.30
N VAL A 114 13.17 -1.72 1.97
CA VAL A 114 12.51 -0.77 2.89
C VAL A 114 11.13 -0.41 2.37
N LEU A 115 10.12 -0.58 3.23
CA LEU A 115 8.75 -0.11 3.02
C LEU A 115 8.43 0.99 4.03
N VAL A 116 8.06 2.17 3.54
CA VAL A 116 7.58 3.26 4.40
C VAL A 116 6.06 3.25 4.48
N CYS A 117 5.52 3.25 5.69
CA CYS A 117 4.10 3.42 5.96
C CYS A 117 3.88 4.71 6.74
N PHE A 118 2.79 5.43 6.48
CA PHE A 118 2.48 6.63 7.24
C PHE A 118 0.98 6.83 7.48
N GLU A 119 0.63 7.47 8.59
CA GLU A 119 -0.75 7.53 9.10
C GLU A 119 -1.70 8.34 8.21
N ALA A 120 -1.40 9.61 7.95
CA ALA A 120 -2.32 10.51 7.29
C ALA A 120 -2.07 10.59 5.77
N LYS A 121 -3.14 10.56 4.98
CA LYS A 121 -3.03 10.74 3.51
C LYS A 121 -2.54 12.14 3.13
N ALA A 122 -2.78 13.14 3.98
CA ALA A 122 -2.33 14.51 3.75
C ALA A 122 -0.80 14.62 3.72
N MET A 123 -0.10 13.72 4.40
CA MET A 123 1.37 13.68 4.43
C MET A 123 1.98 13.17 3.11
N ALA A 124 1.20 12.59 2.20
CA ALA A 124 1.74 11.89 1.02
C ALA A 124 2.70 12.75 0.19
N ALA A 125 2.37 14.03 -0.04
CA ALA A 125 3.22 14.94 -0.80
C ALA A 125 4.57 15.20 -0.12
N GLN A 126 4.62 15.24 1.21
CA GLN A 126 5.85 15.43 1.96
C GLN A 126 6.77 14.21 1.85
N PHE A 127 6.19 13.01 1.99
CA PHE A 127 6.92 11.75 1.77
C PHE A 127 7.35 11.62 0.30
N ASP A 128 6.54 12.10 -0.65
CA ASP A 128 6.89 12.13 -2.06
C ASP A 128 8.06 13.04 -2.39
N PHE A 129 8.22 14.12 -1.64
CA PHE A 129 9.32 15.04 -1.79
C PHE A 129 10.63 14.52 -1.18
N TYR A 130 10.58 14.01 0.06
CA TYR A 130 11.80 13.65 0.81
C TYR A 130 12.30 12.24 0.54
N LEU A 131 11.44 11.32 0.08
CA LEU A 131 11.86 9.95 -0.19
C LEU A 131 12.22 9.75 -1.65
N PRO A 132 13.23 8.90 -1.94
CA PRO A 132 13.56 8.54 -3.31
C PRO A 132 12.32 7.99 -4.05
N SER A 133 12.04 8.48 -5.26
CA SER A 133 10.80 8.21 -6.00
C SER A 133 10.48 6.72 -6.23
N TRP A 134 11.52 5.88 -6.19
CA TRP A 134 11.44 4.43 -6.37
C TRP A 134 11.12 3.64 -5.10
N MET A 135 11.18 4.27 -3.93
CA MET A 135 10.93 3.58 -2.68
C MET A 135 9.41 3.42 -2.45
N PRO A 136 8.92 2.20 -2.15
CA PRO A 136 7.51 1.96 -1.93
C PRO A 136 7.06 2.64 -0.65
N ARG A 137 5.88 3.25 -0.71
CA ARG A 137 5.27 3.93 0.41
C ARG A 137 3.77 3.73 0.45
N VAL A 138 3.19 3.67 1.65
CA VAL A 138 1.75 3.43 1.84
C VAL A 138 1.17 4.39 2.88
N ALA A 139 0.25 5.24 2.43
CA ALA A 139 -0.60 6.04 3.31
C ALA A 139 -1.74 5.19 3.88
N PHE A 140 -1.84 5.09 5.19
CA PHE A 140 -2.87 4.30 5.87
C PHE A 140 -4.24 5.00 5.83
N GLY A 141 -4.25 6.31 6.06
CA GLY A 141 -5.47 7.11 6.22
C GLY A 141 -6.25 6.76 7.49
N GLY A 142 -5.56 6.54 8.61
CA GLY A 142 -6.11 6.02 9.87
C GLY A 142 -6.01 4.48 9.95
N ASP A 143 -7.09 3.81 10.39
CA ASP A 143 -7.13 2.34 10.43
C ASP A 143 -7.03 1.75 9.01
N VAL A 144 -5.86 1.23 8.66
CA VAL A 144 -5.60 0.68 7.33
C VAL A 144 -6.49 -0.54 7.05
N SER A 145 -6.99 -0.62 5.82
CA SER A 145 -7.95 -1.65 5.43
C SER A 145 -7.31 -3.04 5.30
N ILE A 146 -8.14 -4.09 5.40
CA ILE A 146 -7.70 -5.49 5.25
C ILE A 146 -7.01 -5.73 3.88
N PRO A 147 -7.58 -5.29 2.74
CA PRO A 147 -6.90 -5.40 1.44
C PRO A 147 -5.55 -4.68 1.38
N ALA A 148 -5.43 -3.49 1.97
CA ALA A 148 -4.18 -2.74 1.96
C ALA A 148 -3.09 -3.47 2.77
N LYS A 149 -3.42 -3.93 3.99
CA LYS A 149 -2.52 -4.77 4.80
C LYS A 149 -2.08 -6.04 4.05
N TRP A 150 -2.99 -6.67 3.31
CA TRP A 150 -2.66 -7.86 2.52
C TRP A 150 -1.78 -7.56 1.30
N LYS A 151 -1.99 -6.41 0.64
CA LYS A 151 -1.08 -5.95 -0.41
C LYS A 151 0.33 -5.72 0.14
N ILE A 152 0.45 -5.14 1.34
CA ILE A 152 1.73 -5.00 2.04
C ILE A 152 2.36 -6.38 2.28
N ALA A 153 1.64 -7.33 2.88
CA ALA A 153 2.14 -8.69 3.10
C ALA A 153 2.62 -9.36 1.80
N LYS A 154 1.86 -9.25 0.71
CA LYS A 154 2.26 -9.76 -0.61
C LYS A 154 3.50 -9.06 -1.16
N LEU A 155 3.62 -7.75 -0.99
CA LEU A 155 4.78 -6.97 -1.43
C LEU A 155 6.05 -7.41 -0.69
N LEU A 156 5.98 -7.53 0.64
CA LEU A 156 7.12 -7.97 1.45
C LEU A 156 7.51 -9.42 1.15
N GLY A 157 6.51 -10.32 1.01
CA GLY A 157 6.76 -11.71 0.62
C GLY A 157 7.45 -11.82 -0.74
N TRP A 158 6.94 -11.10 -1.74
CA TRP A 158 7.58 -11.04 -3.06
C TRP A 158 9.00 -10.47 -3.02
N ALA A 159 9.22 -9.39 -2.27
CA ALA A 159 10.53 -8.77 -2.14
C ALA A 159 11.54 -9.71 -1.48
N SER A 160 11.14 -10.39 -0.40
CA SER A 160 11.97 -11.40 0.27
C SER A 160 12.33 -12.54 -0.68
N ASP A 161 11.36 -13.10 -1.41
CA ASP A 161 11.62 -14.19 -2.37
C ASP A 161 12.51 -13.75 -3.54
N ARG A 162 12.36 -12.51 -4.02
CA ARG A 162 13.10 -11.98 -5.17
C ARG A 162 14.53 -11.60 -4.83
N TYR A 163 14.73 -10.90 -3.71
CA TYR A 163 16.00 -10.26 -3.39
C TYR A 163 16.78 -10.98 -2.28
N GLY A 164 16.10 -11.77 -1.43
CA GLY A 164 16.73 -12.40 -0.27
C GLY A 164 17.26 -11.39 0.76
N LEU A 165 16.81 -10.14 0.70
CA LEU A 165 17.28 -9.05 1.57
C LEU A 165 16.47 -9.01 2.87
N PRO A 166 17.10 -8.63 4.00
CA PRO A 166 16.37 -8.24 5.19
C PRO A 166 15.36 -7.15 4.88
N THR A 167 14.13 -7.32 5.34
CA THR A 167 13.02 -6.42 5.05
C THR A 167 12.72 -5.52 6.25
N ARG A 168 12.50 -4.23 6.00
CA ARG A 168 12.21 -3.19 6.99
C ARG A 168 10.86 -2.56 6.70
N LEU A 169 10.01 -2.44 7.72
CA LEU A 169 8.79 -1.63 7.66
C LEU A 169 8.93 -0.47 8.64
N ILE A 170 9.04 0.74 8.10
CA ILE A 170 9.20 1.96 8.87
C ILE A 170 7.86 2.70 8.90
N TYR A 171 7.32 2.95 10.08
CA TYR A 171 6.03 3.60 10.26
C TYR A 171 6.15 5.01 10.86
N PHE A 172 5.51 5.97 10.20
CA PHE A 172 5.38 7.35 10.66
C PHE A 172 3.93 7.65 11.03
N GLY A 173 3.72 8.25 12.20
CA GLY A 173 2.39 8.58 12.66
C GLY A 173 2.43 9.57 13.82
N ASP A 174 1.24 9.93 14.27
CA ASP A 174 1.03 10.92 15.31
C ASP A 174 1.46 10.39 16.68
N LEU A 175 1.73 11.32 17.59
CA LEU A 175 1.85 11.01 19.01
C LEU A 175 0.46 11.11 19.64
N ASP A 176 -0.33 10.06 19.45
CA ASP A 176 -1.62 9.87 20.11
C ASP A 176 -1.89 8.37 20.39
N PRO A 177 -2.85 8.03 21.27
CA PRO A 177 -3.15 6.63 21.59
C PRO A 177 -3.51 5.76 20.37
N LYS A 178 -4.07 6.35 19.30
CA LYS A 178 -4.41 5.63 18.07
C LYS A 178 -3.21 5.46 17.15
N GLY A 179 -2.37 6.48 16.97
CA GLY A 179 -1.14 6.44 16.18
C GLY A 179 -0.15 5.39 16.69
N LEU A 180 -0.27 4.96 17.95
CA LEU A 180 0.45 3.81 18.51
C LEU A 180 -0.23 2.45 18.23
N LEU A 181 -1.57 2.40 18.17
CA LEU A 181 -2.34 1.16 17.99
C LEU A 181 -2.54 0.75 16.54
N ILE A 182 -2.70 1.73 15.64
CA ILE A 182 -2.87 1.54 14.20
C ILE A 182 -1.74 0.69 13.62
N PRO A 183 -0.45 1.03 13.82
CA PRO A 183 0.63 0.24 13.26
C PRO A 183 0.70 -1.15 13.87
N GLU A 184 0.41 -1.30 15.16
CA GLU A 184 0.46 -2.62 15.82
C GLU A 184 -0.62 -3.56 15.26
N SER A 185 -1.86 -3.08 15.10
CA SER A 185 -2.91 -3.89 14.48
C SER A 185 -2.60 -4.24 13.02
N ALA A 186 -1.94 -3.33 12.28
CA ALA A 186 -1.52 -3.62 10.91
C ALA A 186 -0.41 -4.65 10.88
N ARG A 187 0.61 -4.47 11.72
CA ARG A 187 1.76 -5.35 11.90
C ARG A 187 1.31 -6.78 12.20
N THR A 188 0.49 -7.00 13.23
CA THR A 188 0.03 -8.35 13.60
C THR A 188 -0.67 -9.06 12.44
N ASP A 189 -1.54 -8.35 11.71
CA ASP A 189 -2.23 -8.91 10.55
C ASP A 189 -1.24 -9.27 9.42
N ILE A 190 -0.29 -8.37 9.12
CA ILE A 190 0.73 -8.56 8.08
C ILE A 190 1.63 -9.75 8.42
N GLU A 191 2.17 -9.81 9.63
CA GLU A 191 3.01 -10.93 10.12
C GLU A 191 2.27 -12.27 10.02
N THR A 192 0.98 -12.29 10.38
CA THR A 192 0.15 -13.51 10.29
C THR A 192 -0.02 -14.00 8.84
N TRP A 193 0.11 -13.11 7.86
CA TRP A 193 -0.17 -13.35 6.45
C TRP A 193 1.09 -13.60 5.62
N LEU A 194 2.26 -13.33 6.17
CA LEU A 194 3.52 -13.60 5.50
C LEU A 194 3.78 -15.11 5.40
N PRO A 195 4.47 -15.56 4.34
CA PRO A 195 5.04 -16.91 4.31
C PRO A 195 5.93 -17.15 5.53
N SER A 196 5.98 -18.38 6.04
CA SER A 196 6.68 -18.69 7.30
C SER A 196 8.20 -18.47 7.27
N HIS A 197 8.81 -18.35 6.08
CA HIS A 197 10.22 -18.07 5.89
C HIS A 197 10.52 -16.57 5.74
N VAL A 198 9.49 -15.74 5.64
CA VAL A 198 9.60 -14.29 5.48
C VAL A 198 9.34 -13.63 6.81
N ASP A 199 10.25 -12.74 7.20
CA ASP A 199 10.10 -11.88 8.36
C ASP A 199 10.47 -10.44 7.95
N PHE A 200 10.03 -9.46 8.74
CA PHE A 200 10.43 -8.08 8.58
C PHE A 200 10.65 -7.43 9.94
N GLU A 201 11.61 -6.51 9.99
CA GLU A 201 11.84 -5.72 11.18
C GLU A 201 10.97 -4.45 11.11
N TYR A 202 10.23 -4.21 12.19
CA TYR A 202 9.34 -3.06 12.34
C TYR A 202 10.03 -1.94 13.13
N GLU A 203 9.97 -0.72 12.59
CA GLU A 203 10.48 0.49 13.23
C GLU A 203 9.40 1.58 13.25
N ARG A 204 9.21 2.22 14.40
CA ARG A 204 8.36 3.42 14.50
C ARG A 204 9.24 4.66 14.45
N ALA A 205 9.14 5.41 13.36
CA ALA A 205 9.86 6.66 13.12
C ALA A 205 8.95 7.91 13.18
N GLY A 206 7.67 7.73 13.56
CA GLY A 206 6.74 8.81 13.86
C GLY A 206 7.11 9.63 15.10
N LEU A 207 6.25 10.59 15.48
CA LEU A 207 6.46 11.42 16.67
C LEU A 207 6.51 10.57 17.94
N ASN A 208 7.59 10.65 18.70
CA ASN A 208 7.82 9.94 19.96
C ASN A 208 7.67 10.87 21.17
N GLU A 209 7.53 10.30 22.36
CA GLU A 209 7.48 11.07 23.60
C GLU A 209 8.77 11.91 23.77
N GLY A 210 8.60 13.22 23.92
CA GLY A 210 9.69 14.20 23.99
C GLY A 210 9.90 14.99 22.70
N ASP A 211 9.44 14.47 21.56
CA ASP A 211 9.55 15.19 20.27
C ASP A 211 8.72 16.47 20.27
N GLN A 212 7.60 16.51 21.01
CA GLN A 212 6.79 17.71 21.14
C GLN A 212 7.59 18.88 21.73
N ASP A 213 8.47 18.62 22.68
CA ASP A 213 9.29 19.63 23.34
C ASP A 213 10.55 19.92 22.52
N ALA A 214 11.13 18.87 21.91
CA ALA A 214 12.33 18.99 21.10
C ALA A 214 12.12 19.81 19.82
N TYR A 215 10.92 19.73 19.24
CA TYR A 215 10.57 20.39 17.98
C TYR A 215 9.51 21.49 18.12
N ASP A 216 9.17 21.90 19.35
CA ASP A 216 8.18 22.95 19.64
C ASP A 216 6.82 22.70 18.94
N ILE A 217 6.36 21.45 19.00
CA ILE A 217 5.12 21.02 18.33
C ILE A 217 3.93 21.47 19.16
N ALA A 218 3.04 22.26 18.54
CA ALA A 218 1.80 22.66 19.16
C ALA A 218 0.92 21.44 19.48
N GLU A 219 0.39 21.40 20.69
CA GLU A 219 -0.60 20.43 21.13
C GLU A 219 -1.90 20.57 20.30
N ASN A 220 -2.54 19.45 20.01
CA ASN A 220 -3.81 19.44 19.30
C ASN A 220 -4.91 20.14 20.13
N PRO A 221 -5.51 21.25 19.66
CA PRO A 221 -6.51 22.00 20.42
C PRO A 221 -7.81 21.22 20.65
N GLU A 222 -8.14 20.24 19.80
CA GLU A 222 -9.33 19.41 19.94
C GLU A 222 -9.12 18.23 20.88
N ARG A 223 -7.87 17.82 21.10
CA ARG A 223 -7.49 16.64 21.90
C ARG A 223 -6.20 16.91 22.68
N PRO A 224 -6.31 17.51 23.88
CA PRO A 224 -5.15 17.70 24.75
C PRO A 224 -4.42 16.38 25.02
N GLY A 225 -3.09 16.43 25.04
CA GLY A 225 -2.14 15.35 25.20
C GLY A 225 -1.79 14.63 23.89
N THR A 226 -2.16 15.21 22.73
CA THR A 226 -1.88 14.60 21.42
C THR A 226 -1.18 15.59 20.50
N TYR A 227 -0.28 15.07 19.67
CA TYR A 227 0.54 15.87 18.75
C TYR A 227 0.47 15.28 17.35
N GLN A 228 0.31 16.16 16.37
CA GLN A 228 0.06 15.78 14.98
C GLN A 228 1.34 15.97 14.17
N TRP A 229 1.65 15.02 13.29
CA TRP A 229 2.79 15.13 12.39
C TRP A 229 2.69 16.39 11.53
N GLU A 230 1.49 16.76 11.07
CA GLU A 230 1.31 17.96 10.23
C GLU A 230 1.61 19.29 10.94
N ALA A 231 1.85 19.28 12.26
CA ALA A 231 2.29 20.46 13.00
C ALA A 231 3.82 20.68 12.94
N LEU A 232 4.59 19.72 12.43
CA LEU A 232 6.01 19.89 12.17
C LEU A 232 6.26 20.92 11.06
N ASP A 233 7.33 21.71 11.20
CA ASP A 233 7.86 22.46 10.08
C ASP A 233 8.49 21.51 9.04
N ASP A 234 8.59 22.00 7.79
CA ASP A 234 9.04 21.20 6.65
C ASP A 234 10.47 20.68 6.83
N ASP A 235 11.39 21.51 7.33
CA ASP A 235 12.79 21.14 7.54
C ASP A 235 12.91 20.03 8.60
N THR A 236 12.16 20.12 9.68
CA THR A 236 12.14 19.09 10.73
C THR A 236 11.54 17.78 10.22
N ALA A 237 10.41 17.83 9.52
CA ALA A 237 9.79 16.65 8.94
C ALA A 237 10.73 15.97 7.91
N GLY A 238 11.38 16.74 7.05
CA GLY A 238 12.37 16.24 6.10
C GLY A 238 13.55 15.53 6.78
N ARG A 239 14.09 16.12 7.85
CA ARG A 239 15.16 15.48 8.63
C ARG A 239 14.72 14.16 9.27
N LEU A 240 13.51 14.11 9.83
CA LEU A 240 12.98 12.88 10.44
C LEU A 240 12.72 11.79 9.40
N ILE A 241 12.12 12.15 8.26
CA ILE A 241 11.82 11.21 7.16
C ILE A 241 13.11 10.64 6.58
N SER A 242 14.04 11.51 6.17
CA SER A 242 15.29 11.08 5.55
C SER A 242 16.19 10.35 6.54
N GLY A 243 16.33 10.85 7.77
CA GLY A 243 17.18 10.25 8.78
C GLY A 243 16.75 8.84 9.19
N ALA A 244 15.45 8.54 9.16
CA ALA A 244 14.93 7.21 9.46
C ALA A 244 15.25 6.17 8.38
N VAL A 245 15.44 6.59 7.12
CA VAL A 245 15.68 5.67 6.00
C VAL A 245 17.14 5.61 5.57
N GLU A 246 17.93 6.66 5.82
CA GLU A 246 19.30 6.82 5.31
C GLU A 246 20.22 5.67 5.70
N SER A 247 20.08 5.12 6.92
CA SER A 247 20.92 4.01 7.37
C SER A 247 20.61 2.67 6.67
N TYR A 248 19.49 2.57 5.96
CA TYR A 248 19.05 1.36 5.28
C TYR A 248 19.19 1.42 3.76
N LEU A 249 19.46 2.59 3.21
CA LEU A 249 19.50 2.82 1.76
C LEU A 249 20.92 3.18 1.32
N ASP A 250 21.39 2.51 0.28
CA ASP A 250 22.52 2.99 -0.52
C ASP A 250 21.97 3.98 -1.55
N ILE A 251 21.97 5.27 -1.17
CA ILE A 251 21.49 6.37 -2.02
C ILE A 251 22.35 6.49 -3.28
N GLU A 252 23.67 6.33 -3.17
CA GLU A 252 24.56 6.37 -4.32
C GLU A 252 24.26 5.25 -5.31
N ALA A 253 23.91 4.05 -4.85
CA ALA A 253 23.44 2.96 -5.72
C ALA A 253 22.15 3.31 -6.44
N GLY A 254 21.20 3.95 -5.74
CA GLY A 254 19.98 4.47 -6.35
C GLY A 254 20.27 5.49 -7.46
N GLU A 255 21.17 6.44 -7.21
CA GLU A 255 21.58 7.46 -8.17
C GLU A 255 22.32 6.85 -9.38
N ARG A 256 23.16 5.82 -9.17
CA ARG A 256 23.78 5.07 -10.27
C ARG A 256 22.74 4.38 -11.15
N CYS A 257 21.71 3.80 -10.55
CA CYS A 257 20.59 3.20 -11.29
C CYS A 257 19.81 4.25 -12.09
N GLU A 258 19.59 5.44 -11.54
CA GLU A 258 18.95 6.55 -12.27
C GLU A 258 19.79 7.05 -13.45
N ALA A 259 21.11 7.18 -13.26
CA ALA A 259 22.02 7.53 -14.35
C ALA A 259 22.02 6.46 -15.44
N GLU A 260 21.98 5.18 -15.07
CA GLU A 260 21.89 4.06 -16.00
C GLU A 260 20.53 4.01 -16.73
N ASP A 261 19.42 4.30 -16.05
CA ASP A 261 18.10 4.45 -16.66
C ASP A 261 18.12 5.54 -17.73
N ALA A 262 18.66 6.71 -17.39
CA ALA A 262 18.78 7.82 -18.32
C ALA A 262 19.67 7.46 -19.53
N ARG A 263 20.77 6.75 -19.31
CA ARG A 263 21.67 6.28 -20.37
C ARG A 263 20.97 5.27 -21.29
N ARG A 264 20.29 4.26 -20.74
CA ARG A 264 19.53 3.27 -21.52
C ARG A 264 18.41 3.91 -22.32
N MET A 265 17.69 4.86 -21.72
CA MET A 265 16.61 5.59 -22.40
C MET A 265 17.15 6.46 -23.52
N THR A 266 18.29 7.12 -23.32
CA THR A 266 18.95 7.91 -24.37
C THR A 266 19.40 7.01 -25.53
N ALA A 267 20.08 5.91 -25.23
CA ALA A 267 20.51 4.95 -26.26
C ALA A 267 19.33 4.33 -27.02
N PHE A 268 18.24 4.00 -26.32
CA PHE A 268 17.01 3.50 -26.95
C PHE A 268 16.38 4.56 -27.88
N ARG A 269 16.31 5.82 -27.45
CA ARG A 269 15.78 6.92 -28.28
C ARG A 269 16.64 7.18 -29.51
N GLU A 270 17.95 7.14 -29.38
CA GLU A 270 18.89 7.27 -30.50
C GLU A 270 18.68 6.12 -31.50
N TRP A 271 18.68 4.88 -31.02
CA TRP A 271 18.42 3.70 -31.83
C TRP A 271 17.07 3.79 -32.54
N TRP A 272 16.02 4.17 -31.83
CA TRP A 272 14.66 4.33 -32.38
C TRP A 272 14.62 5.39 -33.48
N THR A 273 15.27 6.54 -33.26
CA THR A 273 15.31 7.64 -34.22
C THR A 273 16.07 7.27 -35.48
N GLU A 274 17.15 6.51 -35.34
CA GLU A 274 17.98 6.03 -36.46
C GLU A 274 17.27 4.96 -37.28
N HIS A 275 16.64 3.99 -36.62
CA HIS A 275 16.08 2.80 -37.28
C HIS A 275 14.62 2.97 -37.69
N LYS A 276 13.85 3.80 -36.97
CA LYS A 276 12.41 4.04 -37.16
C LYS A 276 11.64 2.73 -37.38
N PRO A 277 11.74 1.77 -36.45
CA PRO A 277 11.13 0.47 -36.62
C PRO A 277 9.62 0.62 -36.81
N SER A 278 9.08 -0.10 -37.80
CA SER A 278 7.65 -0.24 -37.98
C SER A 278 7.08 -1.28 -37.01
N ALA A 279 5.75 -1.32 -36.87
CA ALA A 279 5.06 -2.39 -36.15
C ALA A 279 5.50 -3.80 -36.60
N ALA A 280 5.65 -3.98 -37.93
CA ALA A 280 6.08 -5.25 -38.50
C ALA A 280 7.51 -5.63 -38.08
N ASP A 281 8.42 -4.66 -37.96
CA ASP A 281 9.79 -4.90 -37.48
C ASP A 281 9.83 -5.35 -36.01
N LEU A 282 8.81 -4.99 -35.24
CA LEU A 282 8.62 -5.38 -33.83
C LEU A 282 7.76 -6.63 -33.65
N GLY A 283 7.24 -7.22 -34.74
CA GLY A 283 6.38 -8.39 -34.72
C GLY A 283 4.97 -8.12 -34.17
N LEU A 284 4.47 -6.88 -34.34
CA LEU A 284 3.14 -6.42 -33.93
C LEU A 284 2.16 -6.36 -35.10
#